data_AF-A0A3D2UXP8-F1
#
_entry.id   AF-A0A3D2UXP8-F1
#
_cell.length_a   1.000
_cell.length_b   1.000
_cell.length_c   1.000
_cell.angle_alpha   90.00
_cell.angle_beta   90.00
_cell.angle_gamma   90.00
#
_symmetry.space_group_name_H-M   'P 1'
#
loop_
_entity.id
_entity.type
_entity.pdbx_description
1 polymer ?
#
loop_
_entity_poly.entity_id
_entity_poly.type
_entity_poly.pdbx_seq_one_letter_code
_entity_poly.pdbx_strand_id
1 'polypeptide(L)'
;MIAQPENICTEIQTSLTRSGLFADAEDSGNSWRISPEPFFLSSEDVEFFHQLGPHLLKFYTAWNKLYLESVKGLCPKWFAQYLDAGKPPELVEFGRMKRFRQTLPSLLRPDVIVTENGFAVTELDSVPGGFGLTAELMSLYKDPSWQIVGDTEGGIPTLFYKMAESLAKEKNPCVAIVVSDEAQDYRSEMEWLASLLNKKGVYTVHPREVQFREEGLFILDAGQWLRVDVLYRFFELFDLKNIPKSELMMYAAKKGQVVTTPPYKTCLEEKLSFALFHHPSLKPNWEKTLGSETFDTLSHLIPETWILDSRSMPPYGVIPGLELKGSPVQDWQELMGLTQKEREMVIKPSGFSPESWGSRGVVVGHDVSGEVWQETLTKGLQSFPDQTSILQKFYKGKRVPVSYLDQNSGKMETMQSRVRLTPYYFVVENTTHLAGILATLCPQDKKKIHGMTDAVMMPCAIKK
;
A
#
# COMPACT_ATOMS: atom_id res chain seq x y z
N MET A 1 -9.72 -0.61 -39.81
CA MET A 1 -10.28 -1.93 -39.47
C MET A 1 -10.34 -1.94 -37.95
N ILE A 2 -11.51 -1.96 -37.34
CA ILE A 2 -11.62 -1.99 -35.86
C ILE A 2 -11.09 -3.36 -35.43
N ALA A 3 -10.02 -3.39 -34.64
CA ALA A 3 -9.47 -4.65 -34.13
C ALA A 3 -10.55 -5.36 -33.29
N GLN A 4 -10.68 -6.68 -33.47
CA GLN A 4 -11.60 -7.45 -32.64
C GLN A 4 -11.12 -7.41 -31.18
N PRO A 5 -12.02 -7.25 -30.19
CA PRO A 5 -11.64 -7.17 -28.77
C PRO A 5 -10.74 -8.32 -28.28
N GLU A 6 -10.95 -9.52 -28.81
CA GLU A 6 -10.16 -10.71 -28.50
C GLU A 6 -8.71 -10.58 -28.96
N ASN A 7 -8.48 -9.96 -30.13
CA ASN A 7 -7.13 -9.71 -30.65
C ASN A 7 -6.39 -8.70 -29.77
N ILE A 8 -7.07 -7.64 -29.31
CA ILE A 8 -6.50 -6.64 -28.39
C ILE A 8 -6.05 -7.33 -27.10
N CYS A 9 -6.91 -8.16 -26.51
CA CYS A 9 -6.57 -8.90 -25.29
C CYS A 9 -5.36 -9.82 -25.50
N THR A 10 -5.30 -10.51 -26.64
CA THR A 10 -4.19 -11.41 -26.99
C THR A 10 -2.87 -10.65 -27.18
N GLU A 11 -2.91 -9.48 -27.81
CA GLU A 11 -1.74 -8.61 -28.00
C GLU A 11 -1.22 -8.06 -26.66
N ILE A 12 -2.13 -7.65 -25.77
CA ILE A 12 -1.79 -7.22 -24.41
C ILE A 12 -1.14 -8.39 -23.64
N GLN A 13 -1.75 -9.58 -23.68
CA GLN A 13 -1.20 -10.76 -23.02
C GLN A 13 0.21 -11.07 -23.51
N THR A 14 0.38 -11.16 -24.84
CA THR A 14 1.67 -11.44 -25.48
C THR A 14 2.73 -10.42 -25.07
N SER A 15 2.35 -9.15 -24.99
CA SER A 15 3.26 -8.08 -24.59
C SER A 15 3.66 -8.19 -23.12
N LEU A 16 2.72 -8.49 -22.22
CA LEU A 16 3.00 -8.70 -20.80
C LEU A 16 3.88 -9.93 -20.55
N THR A 17 3.62 -11.04 -21.25
CA THR A 17 4.45 -12.25 -21.19
C THR A 17 5.87 -11.95 -21.65
N ARG A 18 6.03 -11.22 -22.76
CA ARG A 18 7.35 -10.78 -23.26
C ARG A 18 8.07 -9.86 -22.27
N SER A 19 7.34 -9.03 -21.54
CA SER A 19 7.86 -8.16 -20.49
C SER A 19 8.18 -8.90 -19.19
N GLY A 20 7.89 -10.21 -19.08
CA GLY A 20 8.12 -11.03 -17.89
C GLY A 20 7.16 -10.74 -16.73
N LEU A 21 6.05 -10.04 -17.01
CA LEU A 21 5.09 -9.58 -16.00
C LEU A 21 3.83 -10.44 -15.93
N PHE A 22 3.68 -11.40 -16.85
CA PHE A 22 2.54 -12.29 -16.94
C PHE A 22 3.03 -13.71 -17.21
N ALA A 23 2.50 -14.68 -16.47
CA ALA A 23 2.76 -16.10 -16.68
C ALA A 23 1.68 -16.70 -17.58
N ASP A 24 2.08 -17.62 -18.45
CA ASP A 24 1.13 -18.40 -19.24
C ASP A 24 0.38 -19.38 -18.31
N ALA A 25 -0.84 -19.76 -18.70
CA ALA A 25 -1.77 -20.52 -17.85
C ALA A 25 -1.25 -21.91 -17.38
N GLU A 26 -0.20 -22.43 -18.01
CA GLU A 26 0.47 -23.69 -17.65
C GLU A 26 1.55 -23.52 -16.57
N ASP A 27 2.03 -22.28 -16.35
CA ASP A 27 3.00 -21.95 -15.31
C ASP A 27 2.29 -21.40 -14.07
N SER A 28 2.75 -21.82 -12.89
CA SER A 28 2.24 -21.39 -11.58
C SER A 28 2.61 -19.94 -11.22
N GLY A 29 2.64 -19.02 -12.18
CA GLY A 29 3.06 -17.64 -12.00
C GLY A 29 1.90 -16.62 -12.00
N ASN A 30 2.27 -15.33 -12.03
CA ASN A 30 1.34 -14.20 -12.00
C ASN A 30 0.49 -14.15 -13.28
N SER A 31 -0.76 -14.62 -13.21
CA SER A 31 -1.74 -14.50 -14.29
C SER A 31 -3.03 -13.87 -13.78
N TRP A 32 -3.77 -13.22 -14.68
CA TRP A 32 -5.08 -12.59 -14.43
C TRP A 32 -5.86 -12.48 -15.75
N ARG A 33 -7.15 -12.16 -15.67
CA ARG A 33 -8.01 -11.96 -16.86
C ARG A 33 -7.75 -10.61 -17.51
N ILE A 34 -7.70 -10.56 -18.84
CA ILE A 34 -7.39 -9.34 -19.60
C ILE A 34 -8.66 -8.76 -20.21
N SER A 35 -8.77 -7.43 -20.21
CA SER A 35 -9.85 -6.67 -20.84
C SER A 35 -9.31 -5.90 -22.05
N PRO A 36 -10.12 -5.63 -23.08
CA PRO A 36 -9.67 -4.85 -24.24
C PRO A 36 -9.61 -3.35 -23.97
N GLU A 37 -10.27 -2.86 -22.92
CA GLU A 37 -10.40 -1.45 -22.59
C GLU A 37 -9.89 -1.16 -21.17
N PRO A 38 -9.39 0.06 -20.89
CA PRO A 38 -9.02 0.45 -19.54
C PRO A 38 -10.25 0.66 -18.66
N PHE A 39 -10.03 0.81 -17.35
CA PHE A 39 -11.12 1.15 -16.44
C PHE A 39 -11.43 2.65 -16.54
N PHE A 40 -12.61 2.99 -17.03
CA PHE A 40 -13.00 4.40 -17.20
C PHE A 40 -13.46 5.02 -15.89
N LEU A 41 -12.81 6.13 -15.52
CA LEU A 41 -13.20 7.01 -14.42
C LEU A 41 -13.93 8.24 -14.97
N SER A 42 -14.83 8.83 -14.19
CA SER A 42 -15.39 10.14 -14.54
C SER A 42 -14.36 11.26 -14.35
N SER A 43 -14.62 12.44 -14.90
CA SER A 43 -13.79 13.63 -14.65
C SER A 43 -13.74 13.98 -13.17
N GLU A 44 -14.87 13.84 -12.45
CA GLU A 44 -14.91 14.09 -11.00
C GLU A 44 -14.08 13.07 -10.21
N ASP A 45 -14.12 11.79 -10.60
CA ASP A 45 -13.30 10.74 -9.96
C ASP A 45 -11.81 11.03 -10.13
N VAL A 46 -11.38 11.43 -11.33
CA VAL A 46 -9.97 11.76 -11.60
C VAL A 46 -9.53 12.98 -10.79
N GLU A 47 -10.34 14.03 -10.73
CA GLU A 47 -10.06 15.22 -9.91
C GLU A 47 -9.98 14.86 -8.41
N PHE A 48 -10.89 14.01 -7.93
CA PHE A 48 -10.83 13.48 -6.57
C PHE A 48 -9.48 12.80 -6.28
N PHE A 49 -9.00 11.94 -7.18
CA PHE A 49 -7.71 11.29 -7.00
C PHE A 49 -6.54 12.27 -7.09
N HIS A 50 -6.60 13.34 -7.89
CA HIS A 50 -5.59 14.40 -7.86
C HIS A 50 -5.54 15.10 -6.50
N GLN A 51 -6.70 15.42 -5.91
CA GLN A 51 -6.81 16.09 -4.62
C GLN A 51 -6.47 15.19 -3.42
N LEU A 52 -6.65 13.87 -3.56
CA LEU A 52 -6.35 12.91 -2.49
C LEU A 52 -4.84 12.88 -2.14
N GLY A 53 -3.95 13.01 -3.12
CA GLY A 53 -2.50 12.98 -2.90
C GLY A 53 -2.02 13.97 -1.82
N PRO A 54 -2.31 15.27 -1.96
CA PRO A 54 -1.96 16.28 -0.95
C PRO A 54 -2.51 15.98 0.44
N HIS A 55 -3.74 15.47 0.56
CA HIS A 55 -4.33 15.07 1.85
C HIS A 55 -3.55 13.93 2.50
N LEU A 56 -3.14 12.91 1.72
CA LEU A 56 -2.33 11.80 2.21
C LEU A 56 -0.93 12.23 2.66
N LEU A 57 -0.27 13.11 1.91
CA LEU A 57 1.03 13.65 2.32
C LEU A 57 0.92 14.44 3.63
N LYS A 58 -0.16 15.23 3.78
CA LYS A 58 -0.45 15.94 5.03
C LYS A 58 -0.74 14.98 6.18
N PHE A 59 -1.45 13.88 5.90
CA PHE A 59 -1.67 12.80 6.87
C PHE A 59 -0.36 12.21 7.38
N TYR A 60 0.54 11.77 6.50
CA TYR A 60 1.85 11.23 6.91
C TYR A 60 2.71 12.25 7.67
N THR A 61 2.64 13.52 7.28
CA THR A 61 3.32 14.62 8.00
C THR A 61 2.76 14.79 9.41
N ALA A 62 1.43 14.80 9.55
CA ALA A 62 0.75 14.91 10.83
C ALA A 62 1.01 13.69 11.71
N TRP A 63 0.90 12.49 11.15
CA TRP A 63 1.19 11.21 11.78
C TRP A 63 2.59 11.20 12.41
N ASN A 64 3.60 11.54 11.61
CA ASN A 64 4.97 11.59 12.09
C ASN A 64 5.18 12.65 13.19
N LYS A 65 4.53 13.81 13.04
CA LYS A 65 4.59 14.85 14.06
C LYS A 65 3.99 14.38 15.39
N LEU A 66 2.78 13.80 15.37
CA LEU A 66 2.13 13.30 16.58
C LEU A 66 2.91 12.16 17.23
N TYR A 67 3.52 11.27 16.44
CA TYR A 67 4.44 10.24 16.95
C TYR A 67 5.61 10.89 17.71
N LEU A 68 6.32 11.84 17.10
CA LEU A 68 7.47 12.50 17.73
C LEU A 68 7.07 13.38 18.93
N GLU A 69 5.87 13.96 18.94
CA GLU A 69 5.33 14.71 20.07
C GLU A 69 4.95 13.79 21.23
N SER A 70 4.37 12.61 20.95
CA SER A 70 4.06 11.59 21.95
C SER A 70 5.33 11.09 22.65
N VAL A 71 6.39 10.82 21.89
CA VAL A 71 7.72 10.46 22.44
C VAL A 71 8.28 11.52 23.39
N LYS A 72 8.01 12.80 23.11
CA LYS A 72 8.43 13.94 23.96
C LYS A 72 7.48 14.23 25.12
N GLY A 73 6.34 13.53 25.22
CA GLY A 73 5.30 13.82 26.21
C GLY A 73 4.45 15.07 25.92
N LEU A 74 4.46 15.56 24.68
CA LEU A 74 3.63 16.68 24.22
C LEU A 74 2.27 16.23 23.64
N CYS A 75 2.17 14.95 23.29
CA CYS A 75 0.93 14.23 23.02
C CYS A 75 0.80 13.06 24.01
N PRO A 76 -0.37 12.42 24.13
CA PRO A 76 -0.53 11.26 25.01
C PRO A 76 0.54 10.19 24.73
N LYS A 77 1.26 9.77 25.76
CA LYS A 77 2.41 8.84 25.64
C LYS A 77 2.02 7.51 24.99
N TRP A 78 0.77 7.08 25.21
CA TRP A 78 0.27 5.82 24.69
C TRP A 78 0.21 5.78 23.15
N PHE A 79 0.18 6.93 22.47
CA PHE A 79 0.24 6.96 21.00
C PHE A 79 1.53 6.32 20.47
N ALA A 80 2.68 6.76 20.99
CA ALA A 80 3.96 6.14 20.66
C ALA A 80 4.06 4.71 21.22
N GLN A 81 3.54 4.46 22.43
CA GLN A 81 3.59 3.10 23.02
C GLN A 81 2.88 2.05 22.18
N TYR A 82 1.69 2.34 21.64
CA TYR A 82 1.03 1.42 20.69
C TYR A 82 1.90 1.17 19.46
N LEU A 83 2.53 2.23 18.94
CA LEU A 83 3.34 2.15 17.73
C LEU A 83 4.75 1.60 17.95
N ASP A 84 5.21 1.42 19.19
CA ASP A 84 6.51 0.83 19.49
C ASP A 84 6.39 -0.60 20.04
N ALA A 85 5.19 -1.01 20.48
CA ALA A 85 4.96 -2.33 21.07
C ALA A 85 5.39 -3.45 20.11
N GLY A 86 6.04 -4.49 20.67
CA GLY A 86 6.57 -5.64 19.93
C GLY A 86 7.77 -5.38 19.01
N LYS A 87 8.22 -4.13 18.85
CA LYS A 87 9.30 -3.77 17.92
C LYS A 87 10.68 -3.79 18.58
N PRO A 88 11.75 -4.13 17.84
CA PRO A 88 13.11 -4.05 18.34
C PRO A 88 13.47 -2.62 18.77
N PRO A 89 13.90 -2.40 20.03
CA PRO A 89 14.20 -1.07 20.56
C PRO A 89 15.24 -0.31 19.71
N GLU A 90 16.26 -1.02 19.23
CA GLU A 90 17.32 -0.45 18.39
C GLU A 90 16.78 0.14 17.08
N LEU A 91 15.76 -0.49 16.49
CA LEU A 91 15.14 -0.03 15.26
C LEU A 91 14.19 1.15 15.51
N VAL A 92 13.47 1.12 16.63
CA VAL A 92 12.65 2.26 17.09
C VAL A 92 13.53 3.49 17.35
N GLU A 93 14.65 3.33 18.05
CA GLU A 93 15.63 4.39 18.29
C GLU A 93 16.25 4.90 17.00
N PHE A 94 16.59 4.01 16.06
CA PHE A 94 17.09 4.36 14.74
C PHE A 94 16.11 5.30 14.03
N GLY A 95 14.83 4.91 13.92
CA GLY A 95 13.78 5.70 13.27
C GLY A 95 13.55 7.10 13.88
N ARG A 96 13.98 7.33 15.12
CA ARG A 96 13.86 8.60 15.86
C ARG A 96 15.07 9.53 15.72
N MET A 97 16.15 9.08 15.09
CA MET A 97 17.38 9.86 14.98
C MET A 97 17.13 11.22 14.33
N LYS A 98 17.68 12.28 14.93
CA LYS A 98 17.49 13.69 14.52
C LYS A 98 17.69 13.91 13.01
N ARG A 99 18.61 13.17 12.40
CA ARG A 99 19.00 13.29 10.99
C ARG A 99 17.86 13.01 10.01
N PHE A 100 17.06 11.99 10.26
CA PHE A 100 16.03 11.51 9.32
C PHE A 100 14.68 11.23 9.99
N ARG A 101 14.48 11.62 11.25
CA ARG A 101 13.18 11.51 11.93
C ARG A 101 12.03 12.22 11.20
N GLN A 102 12.34 13.22 10.38
CA GLN A 102 11.34 13.93 9.56
C GLN A 102 11.10 13.30 8.19
N THR A 103 11.89 12.29 7.80
CA THR A 103 11.72 11.59 6.53
C THR A 103 10.42 10.78 6.56
N LEU A 104 9.72 10.82 5.42
CA LEU A 104 8.47 10.14 5.12
C LEU A 104 8.66 9.26 3.86
N PRO A 105 7.74 8.34 3.57
CA PRO A 105 7.76 7.60 2.32
C PRO A 105 7.59 8.54 1.12
N SER A 106 8.32 8.27 0.04
CA SER A 106 8.26 9.11 -1.18
C SER A 106 7.37 8.55 -2.28
N LEU A 107 6.81 7.35 -2.09
CA LEU A 107 5.73 6.78 -2.87
C LEU A 107 4.57 6.48 -1.91
N LEU A 108 3.42 7.11 -2.12
CA LEU A 108 2.21 6.89 -1.34
C LEU A 108 1.23 6.06 -2.16
N ARG A 109 0.70 4.99 -1.57
CA ARG A 109 -0.28 4.11 -2.22
C ARG A 109 -1.42 3.79 -1.26
N PRO A 110 -2.56 4.49 -1.34
CA PRO A 110 -3.78 4.02 -0.72
C PRO A 110 -4.40 2.91 -1.57
N ASP A 111 -4.97 1.89 -0.94
CA ASP A 111 -5.90 0.99 -1.62
C ASP A 111 -7.32 1.51 -1.37
N VAL A 112 -8.07 1.76 -2.44
CA VAL A 112 -9.37 2.45 -2.39
C VAL A 112 -10.46 1.56 -2.97
N ILE A 113 -11.50 1.27 -2.20
CA ILE A 113 -12.68 0.56 -2.65
C ILE A 113 -13.70 1.56 -3.21
N VAL A 114 -14.24 1.26 -4.39
CA VAL A 114 -15.37 1.98 -4.96
C VAL A 114 -16.65 1.46 -4.30
N THR A 115 -17.40 2.34 -3.65
CA THR A 115 -18.66 2.04 -2.97
C THR A 115 -19.84 2.68 -3.70
N GLU A 116 -21.08 2.41 -3.27
CA GLU A 116 -22.26 3.08 -3.86
C GLU A 116 -22.27 4.60 -3.60
N ASN A 117 -21.62 5.05 -2.53
CA ASN A 117 -21.68 6.44 -2.05
C ASN A 117 -20.33 7.18 -2.20
N GLY A 118 -19.43 6.70 -3.07
CA GLY A 118 -18.09 7.25 -3.26
C GLY A 118 -17.00 6.26 -2.91
N PHE A 119 -15.95 6.69 -2.20
CA PHE A 119 -14.74 5.92 -1.98
C PHE A 119 -14.50 5.61 -0.50
N ALA A 120 -13.87 4.46 -0.22
CA ALA A 120 -13.38 4.12 1.11
C ALA A 120 -11.95 3.58 1.01
N VAL A 121 -11.03 4.12 1.81
CA VAL A 121 -9.64 3.64 1.86
C VAL A 121 -9.58 2.39 2.75
N THR A 122 -8.95 1.32 2.30
CA THR A 122 -8.84 0.08 3.07
C THR A 122 -7.50 -0.08 3.78
N GLU A 123 -6.45 0.49 3.21
CA GLU A 123 -5.09 0.47 3.74
C GLU A 123 -4.23 1.57 3.10
N LEU A 124 -3.13 1.89 3.78
CA LEU A 124 -2.03 2.68 3.23
C LEU A 124 -0.80 1.77 3.20
N ASP A 125 -0.34 1.41 2.01
CA ASP A 125 0.85 0.57 1.88
C ASP A 125 2.11 1.42 2.13
N SER A 126 3.02 0.84 2.90
CA SER A 126 4.26 1.46 3.37
C SER A 126 5.48 1.07 2.55
N VAL A 127 5.43 -0.07 1.84
CA VAL A 127 6.44 -0.56 0.89
C VAL A 127 5.71 -0.97 -0.39
N PRO A 128 5.12 -0.02 -1.12
CA PRO A 128 4.13 -0.32 -2.14
C PRO A 128 4.72 -1.00 -3.38
N GLY A 129 4.30 -2.23 -3.68
CA GLY A 129 4.46 -2.86 -5.00
C GLY A 129 3.34 -2.50 -5.99
N GLY A 130 3.39 -3.09 -7.18
CA GLY A 130 2.39 -3.00 -8.25
C GLY A 130 2.61 -1.86 -9.26
N PHE A 131 3.48 -0.90 -8.97
CA PHE A 131 3.65 0.30 -9.81
C PHE A 131 4.41 0.00 -11.11
N GLY A 132 5.34 -0.96 -11.12
CA GLY A 132 6.03 -1.38 -12.35
C GLY A 132 5.05 -2.06 -13.31
N LEU A 133 4.22 -2.98 -12.79
CA LEU A 133 3.16 -3.61 -13.58
C LEU A 133 2.16 -2.59 -14.10
N THR A 134 1.74 -1.66 -13.25
CA THR A 134 0.80 -0.60 -13.63
C THR A 134 1.36 0.26 -14.76
N ALA A 135 2.65 0.60 -14.70
CA ALA A 135 3.32 1.39 -15.74
C ALA A 135 3.33 0.69 -17.10
N GLU A 136 3.54 -0.63 -17.13
CA GLU A 136 3.45 -1.38 -18.39
C GLU A 136 2.02 -1.43 -18.91
N LEU A 137 1.05 -1.73 -18.04
CA LEU A 137 -0.36 -1.73 -18.42
C LEU A 137 -0.79 -0.36 -18.99
N MET A 138 -0.37 0.75 -18.38
CA MET A 138 -0.60 2.10 -18.90
C MET A 138 -0.01 2.28 -20.31
N SER A 139 1.13 1.65 -20.61
CA SER A 139 1.80 1.70 -21.92
C SER A 139 0.99 0.94 -22.97
N LEU A 140 0.48 -0.25 -22.62
CA LEU A 140 -0.21 -1.17 -23.52
C LEU A 140 -1.64 -0.73 -23.86
N TYR A 141 -2.31 0.01 -22.97
CA TYR A 141 -3.69 0.47 -23.17
C TYR A 141 -3.79 1.88 -23.80
N LYS A 142 -2.73 2.42 -24.39
CA LYS A 142 -2.77 3.74 -25.03
C LYS A 142 -3.60 3.72 -26.31
N ASP A 143 -4.61 4.57 -26.38
CA ASP A 143 -5.47 4.75 -27.56
C ASP A 143 -5.81 6.24 -27.76
N PRO A 144 -5.97 6.72 -29.01
CA PRO A 144 -6.42 8.08 -29.28
C PRO A 144 -7.76 8.45 -28.63
N SER A 145 -8.66 7.49 -28.38
CA SER A 145 -10.04 7.68 -27.91
C SER A 145 -10.16 8.00 -26.41
N TRP A 146 -9.08 7.81 -25.64
CA TRP A 146 -9.05 8.10 -24.22
C TRP A 146 -7.68 8.64 -23.79
N GLN A 147 -7.56 8.96 -22.51
CA GLN A 147 -6.34 9.42 -21.90
C GLN A 147 -6.10 8.62 -20.61
N ILE A 148 -4.93 7.97 -20.53
CA ILE A 148 -4.54 7.25 -19.33
C ILE A 148 -4.30 8.24 -18.18
N VAL A 149 -4.83 7.93 -17.00
CA VAL A 149 -4.63 8.77 -15.81
C VAL A 149 -3.15 8.76 -15.44
N GLY A 150 -2.56 9.94 -15.24
CA GLY A 150 -1.14 10.12 -14.90
C GLY A 150 -0.19 10.34 -16.09
N ASP A 151 -0.63 10.10 -17.34
CA ASP A 151 0.21 10.35 -18.53
C ASP A 151 0.62 11.83 -18.65
N THR A 152 -0.26 12.77 -18.27
CA THR A 152 0.03 14.22 -18.26
C THR A 152 1.07 14.64 -17.23
N GLU A 153 1.24 13.86 -16.17
CA GLU A 153 2.28 14.07 -15.15
C GLU A 153 3.62 13.40 -15.54
N GLY A 154 3.63 12.65 -16.64
CA GLY A 154 4.79 11.92 -17.17
C GLY A 154 4.80 10.42 -16.84
N GLY A 155 3.79 9.92 -16.13
CA GLY A 155 3.65 8.52 -15.75
C GLY A 155 4.66 8.03 -14.70
N ILE A 156 4.50 6.77 -14.30
CA ILE A 156 5.27 6.13 -13.22
C ILE A 156 6.79 6.16 -13.44
N PRO A 157 7.37 5.76 -14.60
CA PRO A 157 8.82 5.74 -14.76
C PRO A 157 9.47 7.13 -14.64
N THR A 158 8.83 8.15 -15.19
CA THR A 158 9.32 9.54 -15.11
C THR A 158 9.28 10.04 -13.67
N LEU A 159 8.17 9.82 -12.97
CA LEU A 159 7.99 10.31 -11.61
C LEU A 159 8.82 9.55 -10.58
N PHE A 160 9.03 8.24 -10.78
CA PHE A 160 9.99 7.47 -9.98
C PHE A 160 11.40 8.06 -10.06
N TYR A 161 11.86 8.38 -11.28
CA TYR A 161 13.18 8.97 -11.46
C TYR A 161 13.28 10.39 -10.87
N LYS A 162 12.28 11.25 -11.11
CA LYS A 162 12.21 12.60 -10.52
C LYS A 162 12.19 12.58 -8.99
N MET A 163 11.48 11.62 -8.40
CA MET A 163 11.48 11.38 -6.95
C MET A 163 12.91 11.07 -6.48
N ALA A 164 13.63 10.19 -7.17
CA ALA A 164 15.01 9.86 -6.83
C ALA A 164 15.96 11.07 -6.97
N GLU A 165 15.84 11.88 -8.02
CA GLU A 165 16.60 13.13 -8.18
C GLU A 165 16.33 14.09 -7.01
N SER A 166 15.07 14.27 -6.64
CA SER A 166 14.64 15.12 -5.53
C SER A 166 15.20 14.64 -4.17
N LEU A 167 15.19 13.32 -3.94
CA LEU A 167 15.73 12.70 -2.73
C LEU A 167 17.25 12.84 -2.64
N ALA A 168 17.97 12.53 -3.72
CA ALA A 168 19.42 12.61 -3.78
C ALA A 168 19.94 14.05 -3.78
N LYS A 169 19.12 14.99 -4.26
CA LYS A 169 19.52 16.36 -4.61
C LYS A 169 20.66 16.37 -5.65
N GLU A 170 20.58 15.45 -6.59
CA GLU A 170 21.55 15.21 -7.66
C GLU A 170 20.80 14.94 -8.97
N LYS A 171 21.37 15.32 -10.12
CA LYS A 171 20.70 15.23 -11.44
C LYS A 171 20.79 13.83 -12.07
N ASN A 172 21.76 13.02 -11.66
CA ASN A 172 21.92 11.67 -12.18
C ASN A 172 22.24 10.71 -11.03
N PRO A 173 21.29 10.51 -10.09
CA PRO A 173 21.54 9.63 -8.96
C PRO A 173 21.61 8.18 -9.42
N CYS A 174 22.55 7.43 -8.86
CA CYS A 174 22.50 5.97 -8.92
C CYS A 174 21.45 5.47 -7.90
N VAL A 175 20.43 4.79 -8.41
CA VAL A 175 19.32 4.25 -7.63
C VAL A 175 19.42 2.73 -7.60
N ALA A 176 19.47 2.16 -6.40
CA ALA A 176 19.34 0.73 -6.18
C ALA A 176 17.95 0.42 -5.61
N ILE A 177 17.10 -0.25 -6.38
CA ILE A 177 15.87 -0.90 -5.94
C ILE A 177 16.26 -2.23 -5.32
N VAL A 178 16.26 -2.32 -4.00
CA VAL A 178 16.73 -3.49 -3.26
C VAL A 178 15.53 -4.38 -2.94
N VAL A 179 15.40 -5.49 -3.66
CA VAL A 179 14.29 -6.45 -3.55
C VAL A 179 14.73 -7.68 -2.75
N SER A 180 14.08 -7.94 -1.61
CA SER A 180 14.38 -9.11 -0.77
C SER A 180 13.79 -10.41 -1.30
N ASP A 181 14.21 -11.52 -0.69
CA ASP A 181 13.62 -12.84 -0.91
C ASP A 181 12.11 -12.87 -0.57
N GLU A 182 11.64 -12.23 0.53
CA GLU A 182 10.21 -12.15 0.89
C GLU A 182 9.37 -11.34 -0.13
N ALA A 183 10.01 -10.44 -0.88
CA ALA A 183 9.37 -9.57 -1.87
C ALA A 183 9.52 -10.07 -3.31
N GLN A 184 9.96 -11.32 -3.49
CA GLN A 184 10.32 -11.88 -4.79
C GLN A 184 9.20 -11.83 -5.84
N ASP A 185 7.93 -11.94 -5.43
CA ASP A 185 6.76 -11.90 -6.33
C ASP A 185 6.64 -10.57 -7.12
N TYR A 186 7.29 -9.51 -6.64
CA TYR A 186 7.33 -8.19 -7.28
C TYR A 186 8.65 -7.92 -8.02
N ARG A 187 9.60 -8.86 -8.01
CA ARG A 187 10.92 -8.62 -8.59
C ARG A 187 10.84 -8.28 -10.08
N SER A 188 10.01 -9.01 -10.84
CA SER A 188 9.91 -8.82 -12.29
C SER A 188 9.41 -7.43 -12.67
N GLU A 189 8.46 -6.85 -11.91
CA GLU A 189 8.00 -5.49 -12.18
C GLU A 189 9.06 -4.43 -11.87
N MET A 190 9.89 -4.66 -10.86
CA MET A 190 11.00 -3.77 -10.51
C MET A 190 12.11 -3.85 -11.56
N GLU A 191 12.45 -5.06 -12.02
CA GLU A 191 13.42 -5.29 -13.10
C GLU A 191 12.95 -4.67 -14.42
N TRP A 192 11.67 -4.84 -14.76
CA TRP A 192 11.07 -4.20 -15.94
C TRP A 192 11.18 -2.67 -15.87
N LEU A 193 10.81 -2.07 -14.73
CA LEU A 193 10.93 -0.62 -14.54
C LEU A 193 12.40 -0.15 -14.64
N ALA A 194 13.32 -0.86 -13.97
CA ALA A 194 14.74 -0.56 -14.03
C ALA A 194 15.27 -0.69 -15.46
N SER A 195 14.78 -1.63 -16.27
CA SER A 195 15.19 -1.77 -17.67
C SER A 195 14.90 -0.52 -18.51
N LEU A 196 13.79 0.18 -18.22
CA LEU A 196 13.44 1.45 -18.86
C LEU A 196 14.34 2.61 -18.43
N LEU A 197 14.88 2.53 -17.20
CA LEU A 197 15.60 3.61 -16.53
C LEU A 197 17.09 3.31 -16.34
N ASN A 198 17.61 2.18 -16.82
CA ASN A 198 18.98 1.73 -16.57
C ASN A 198 20.01 2.75 -17.12
N LYS A 199 19.76 3.30 -18.31
CA LYS A 199 20.60 4.37 -18.89
C LYS A 199 20.62 5.66 -18.06
N LYS A 200 19.70 5.81 -17.10
CA LYS A 200 19.64 6.91 -16.14
C LYS A 200 20.17 6.51 -14.74
N GLY A 201 20.71 5.31 -14.57
CA GLY A 201 21.33 4.86 -13.32
C GLY A 201 20.38 4.17 -12.34
N VAL A 202 19.27 3.58 -12.80
CA VAL A 202 18.34 2.81 -11.95
C VAL A 202 18.56 1.32 -12.13
N TYR A 203 18.74 0.61 -11.01
CA TYR A 203 19.08 -0.81 -10.97
C TYR A 203 18.21 -1.56 -9.98
N THR A 204 17.77 -2.76 -10.34
CA THR A 204 17.14 -3.70 -9.39
C THR A 204 18.17 -4.71 -8.94
N VAL A 205 18.35 -4.85 -7.63
CA VAL A 205 19.40 -5.69 -7.02
C VAL A 205 18.85 -6.48 -5.85
N HIS A 206 19.45 -7.63 -5.59
CA HIS A 206 19.24 -8.38 -4.36
C HIS A 206 20.07 -7.77 -3.21
N PRO A 207 19.62 -7.76 -1.95
CA PRO A 207 20.42 -7.25 -0.81
C PRO A 207 21.88 -7.75 -0.73
N ARG A 208 22.13 -9.01 -1.13
CA ARG A 208 23.49 -9.61 -1.18
C ARG A 208 24.44 -8.89 -2.14
N GLU A 209 23.91 -8.29 -3.20
CA GLU A 209 24.67 -7.60 -4.25
C GLU A 209 25.10 -6.19 -3.82
N VAL A 210 24.44 -5.62 -2.81
CA VAL A 210 24.83 -4.34 -2.21
C VAL A 210 26.13 -4.54 -1.42
N GLN A 211 27.18 -3.80 -1.77
CA GLN A 211 28.45 -3.82 -1.06
C GLN A 211 28.66 -2.55 -0.26
N PHE A 212 29.02 -2.71 1.00
CA PHE A 212 29.42 -1.60 1.84
C PHE A 212 30.92 -1.35 1.69
N ARG A 213 31.30 -0.08 1.54
CA ARG A 213 32.68 0.42 1.65
C ARG A 213 32.66 1.63 2.57
N GLU A 214 33.83 2.08 3.03
CA GLU A 214 33.92 3.21 3.95
C GLU A 214 33.26 4.48 3.37
N GLU A 215 33.29 4.66 2.06
CA GLU A 215 32.74 5.83 1.37
C GLU A 215 31.23 5.75 1.08
N GLY A 216 30.60 4.56 1.20
CA GLY A 216 29.17 4.38 0.97
C GLY A 216 28.76 2.98 0.53
N LEU A 217 27.57 2.87 -0.06
CA LEU A 217 27.06 1.64 -0.66
C LEU A 217 27.37 1.61 -2.15
N PHE A 218 27.67 0.43 -2.67
CA PHE A 218 28.02 0.22 -4.06
C PHE A 218 27.30 -1.01 -4.63
N ILE A 219 27.03 -0.97 -5.92
CA ILE A 219 26.58 -2.11 -6.73
C ILE A 219 27.55 -2.31 -7.89
N LEU A 220 27.62 -3.54 -8.42
CA LEU A 220 28.46 -3.87 -9.56
C LEU A 220 27.60 -3.92 -10.82
N ASP A 221 27.89 -3.08 -11.80
CA ASP A 221 27.26 -3.09 -13.12
C ASP A 221 28.33 -3.14 -14.20
N ALA A 222 28.22 -4.09 -15.13
CA ALA A 222 29.18 -4.30 -16.21
C ALA A 222 30.68 -4.28 -15.79
N GLY A 223 31.00 -4.78 -14.59
CA GLY A 223 32.36 -4.80 -14.04
C GLY A 223 32.81 -3.48 -13.38
N GLN A 224 31.97 -2.45 -13.37
CA GLN A 224 32.21 -1.16 -12.72
C GLN A 224 31.44 -1.07 -11.39
N TRP A 225 32.12 -0.58 -10.36
CA TRP A 225 31.48 -0.26 -9.09
C TRP A 225 30.80 1.10 -9.16
N LEU A 226 29.50 1.12 -8.97
CA LEU A 226 28.66 2.32 -8.94
C LEU A 226 28.29 2.62 -7.50
N ARG A 227 28.54 3.85 -7.05
CA ARG A 227 28.11 4.30 -5.72
C ARG A 227 26.61 4.56 -5.76
N VAL A 228 25.87 4.04 -4.78
CA VAL A 228 24.42 4.22 -4.64
C VAL A 228 24.12 5.53 -3.91
N ASP A 229 23.36 6.41 -4.56
CA ASP A 229 22.88 7.67 -3.98
C ASP A 229 21.52 7.49 -3.31
N VAL A 230 20.64 6.70 -3.92
CA VAL A 230 19.30 6.37 -3.41
C VAL A 230 19.13 4.85 -3.32
N LEU A 231 18.81 4.37 -2.12
CA LEU A 231 18.37 3.01 -1.88
C LEU A 231 16.84 3.03 -1.78
N TYR A 232 16.17 2.54 -2.81
CA TYR A 232 14.74 2.25 -2.75
C TYR A 232 14.55 0.88 -2.08
N ARG A 233 14.13 0.91 -0.82
CA ARG A 233 13.96 -0.28 0.03
C ARG A 233 12.69 -1.00 -0.39
N PHE A 234 12.81 -2.17 -1.00
CA PHE A 234 11.69 -3.04 -1.31
C PHE A 234 11.75 -4.32 -0.48
N PHE A 235 11.68 -4.11 0.84
CA PHE A 235 11.59 -5.14 1.88
C PHE A 235 10.99 -4.52 3.14
N GLU A 236 10.22 -5.28 3.90
CA GLU A 236 9.52 -4.83 5.11
C GLU A 236 10.42 -4.85 6.35
N LEU A 237 10.16 -4.00 7.35
CA LEU A 237 11.03 -3.94 8.54
C LEU A 237 10.86 -5.10 9.50
N PHE A 238 9.75 -5.84 9.45
CA PHE A 238 9.61 -7.09 10.22
C PHE A 238 10.63 -8.14 9.75
N ASP A 239 10.97 -8.11 8.46
CA ASP A 239 11.87 -9.07 7.82
C ASP A 239 13.34 -8.65 7.93
N LEU A 240 13.64 -7.51 8.56
CA LEU A 240 14.97 -6.88 8.58
C LEU A 240 16.11 -7.81 9.04
N LYS A 241 15.80 -8.77 9.94
CA LYS A 241 16.75 -9.78 10.42
C LYS A 241 17.17 -10.78 9.34
N ASN A 242 16.31 -11.02 8.37
CA ASN A 242 16.58 -11.90 7.24
C ASN A 242 17.27 -11.17 6.09
N ILE A 243 17.27 -9.83 6.08
CA ILE A 243 17.89 -9.02 5.03
C ILE A 243 19.42 -9.01 5.17
N PRO A 244 20.17 -9.61 4.23
CA PRO A 244 21.62 -9.60 4.26
C PRO A 244 22.18 -8.18 4.27
N LYS A 245 23.17 -7.92 5.13
CA LYS A 245 23.86 -6.62 5.25
C LYS A 245 22.94 -5.45 5.65
N SER A 246 21.77 -5.71 6.22
CA SER A 246 20.82 -4.66 6.65
C SER A 246 21.44 -3.64 7.59
N GLU A 247 22.21 -4.08 8.58
CA GLU A 247 22.92 -3.19 9.50
C GLU A 247 23.91 -2.24 8.80
N LEU A 248 24.59 -2.72 7.75
CA LEU A 248 25.51 -1.91 6.95
C LEU A 248 24.76 -0.89 6.08
N MET A 249 23.63 -1.27 5.51
CA MET A 249 22.75 -0.36 4.77
C MET A 249 22.19 0.73 5.68
N MET A 250 21.72 0.35 6.88
CA MET A 250 21.27 1.29 7.91
C MET A 250 22.42 2.20 8.39
N TYR A 251 23.62 1.66 8.57
CA TYR A 251 24.80 2.45 8.94
C TYR A 251 25.13 3.50 7.88
N ALA A 252 25.13 3.14 6.60
CA ALA A 252 25.35 4.07 5.50
C ALA A 252 24.29 5.18 5.46
N ALA A 253 23.01 4.83 5.63
CA ALA A 253 21.91 5.80 5.75
C ALA A 253 22.09 6.73 6.97
N LYS A 254 22.49 6.19 8.13
CA LYS A 254 22.81 6.96 9.35
C LYS A 254 23.95 7.95 9.13
N LYS A 255 24.97 7.55 8.36
CA LYS A 255 26.09 8.43 7.97
C LYS A 255 25.72 9.40 6.85
N GLY A 256 24.54 9.25 6.23
CA GLY A 256 24.07 10.05 5.11
C GLY A 256 24.89 9.84 3.85
N GLN A 257 25.44 8.64 3.70
CA GLN A 257 26.18 8.22 2.51
C GLN A 257 25.24 7.80 1.38
N VAL A 258 24.01 7.44 1.73
CA VAL A 258 22.90 7.04 0.87
C VAL A 258 21.59 7.58 1.46
N VAL A 259 20.64 7.94 0.62
CA VAL A 259 19.26 8.26 1.02
C VAL A 259 18.42 7.00 0.88
N THR A 260 17.63 6.65 1.90
CA THR A 260 16.75 5.47 1.85
C THR A 260 15.28 5.87 1.88
N THR A 261 14.51 5.35 0.93
CA THR A 261 13.04 5.46 0.90
C THR A 261 12.42 4.09 0.60
N PRO A 262 11.30 3.70 1.22
CA PRO A 262 10.75 4.26 2.45
C PRO A 262 11.75 4.18 3.62
N PRO A 263 11.69 5.12 4.60
CA PRO A 263 12.66 5.19 5.69
C PRO A 263 12.51 4.01 6.67
N TYR A 264 13.57 3.70 7.43
CA TYR A 264 13.56 2.69 8.50
C TYR A 264 12.78 3.18 9.73
N LYS A 265 11.46 3.27 9.61
CA LYS A 265 10.55 3.76 10.65
C LYS A 265 9.35 2.83 10.77
N THR A 266 9.44 1.95 11.77
CA THR A 266 8.39 0.95 12.07
C THR A 266 7.04 1.55 12.38
N CYS A 267 6.95 2.80 12.83
CA CYS A 267 5.67 3.49 13.05
C CYS A 267 4.97 3.91 11.76
N LEU A 268 5.62 3.84 10.60
CA LEU A 268 4.99 4.08 9.30
C LEU A 268 4.39 2.81 8.70
N GLU A 269 4.97 1.65 9.00
CA GLU A 269 4.54 0.33 8.52
C GLU A 269 3.40 -0.25 9.37
N GLU A 270 2.36 0.52 9.66
CA GLU A 270 1.31 0.18 10.63
C GLU A 270 -0.12 0.37 10.11
N LYS A 271 -0.98 -0.65 10.33
CA LYS A 271 -2.44 -0.53 10.10
C LYS A 271 -3.16 0.17 11.26
N LEU A 272 -2.51 0.31 12.41
CA LEU A 272 -2.97 1.11 13.56
C LEU A 272 -3.25 2.57 13.19
N SER A 273 -2.72 3.04 12.05
CA SER A 273 -2.93 4.40 11.56
C SER A 273 -4.41 4.79 11.49
N PHE A 274 -5.29 3.89 11.06
CA PHE A 274 -6.73 4.19 10.96
C PHE A 274 -7.40 4.17 12.33
N ALA A 275 -7.02 3.25 13.20
CA ALA A 275 -7.57 3.17 14.55
C ALA A 275 -7.21 4.42 15.38
N LEU A 276 -5.95 4.86 15.27
CA LEU A 276 -5.46 6.06 15.95
C LEU A 276 -5.99 7.35 15.32
N PHE A 277 -6.32 7.35 14.02
CA PHE A 277 -7.02 8.46 13.38
C PHE A 277 -8.43 8.67 13.99
N HIS A 278 -9.18 7.58 14.19
CA HIS A 278 -10.54 7.61 14.76
C HIS A 278 -10.60 7.69 16.28
N HIS A 279 -9.46 7.62 16.99
CA HIS A 279 -9.46 7.64 18.44
C HIS A 279 -9.96 9.00 18.99
N PRO A 280 -11.05 9.06 19.79
CA PRO A 280 -11.70 10.33 20.14
C PRO A 280 -10.80 11.34 20.83
N SER A 281 -9.91 10.89 21.71
CA SER A 281 -9.00 11.77 22.43
C SER A 281 -7.91 12.40 21.54
N LEU A 282 -7.70 11.90 20.32
CA LEU A 282 -6.73 12.44 19.36
C LEU A 282 -7.38 13.37 18.34
N LYS A 283 -8.72 13.41 18.26
CA LYS A 283 -9.45 14.28 17.33
C LYS A 283 -8.97 15.74 17.38
N PRO A 284 -8.80 16.40 18.54
CA PRO A 284 -8.28 17.78 18.58
C PRO A 284 -6.85 17.91 18.03
N ASN A 285 -6.01 16.89 18.22
CA ASN A 285 -4.64 16.87 17.69
C ASN A 285 -4.64 16.72 16.16
N TRP A 286 -5.53 15.88 15.63
CA TRP A 286 -5.74 15.68 14.20
C TRP A 286 -6.29 16.93 13.53
N GLU A 287 -7.39 17.50 14.02
CA GLU A 287 -7.99 18.74 13.49
C GLU A 287 -6.98 19.89 13.48
N LYS A 288 -6.20 20.04 14.56
CA LYS A 288 -5.17 21.08 14.65
C LYS A 288 -4.05 20.90 13.61
N THR A 289 -3.60 19.66 13.38
CA THR A 289 -2.43 19.40 12.53
C THR A 289 -2.79 19.23 11.06
N LEU A 290 -3.98 18.70 10.77
CA LEU A 290 -4.49 18.50 9.42
C LEU A 290 -5.28 19.71 8.90
N GLY A 291 -5.84 20.54 9.79
CA GLY A 291 -6.85 21.53 9.40
C GLY A 291 -8.19 20.86 9.05
N SER A 292 -9.28 21.64 9.10
CA SER A 292 -10.65 21.13 8.95
C SER A 292 -10.86 20.39 7.64
N GLU A 293 -10.50 21.02 6.51
CA GLU A 293 -10.70 20.44 5.17
C GLU A 293 -10.07 19.04 5.03
N THR A 294 -8.79 18.89 5.38
CA THR A 294 -8.12 17.58 5.27
C THR A 294 -8.65 16.58 6.28
N PHE A 295 -8.94 17.02 7.51
CA PHE A 295 -9.49 16.13 8.53
C PHE A 295 -10.88 15.60 8.12
N ASP A 296 -11.75 16.47 7.60
CA ASP A 296 -13.09 16.10 7.13
C ASP A 296 -12.99 15.15 5.94
N THR A 297 -12.19 15.48 4.91
CA THR A 297 -11.99 14.58 3.75
C THR A 297 -11.51 13.20 4.18
N LEU A 298 -10.47 13.13 5.03
CA LEU A 298 -9.94 11.84 5.50
C LEU A 298 -10.92 11.11 6.43
N SER A 299 -11.72 11.82 7.23
CA SER A 299 -12.74 11.20 8.09
C SER A 299 -13.87 10.52 7.31
N HIS A 300 -14.21 11.03 6.12
CA HIS A 300 -15.17 10.37 5.24
C HIS A 300 -14.56 9.14 4.52
N LEU A 301 -13.26 9.19 4.23
CA LEU A 301 -12.58 8.15 3.45
C LEU A 301 -12.03 6.99 4.29
N ILE A 302 -11.52 7.28 5.49
CA ILE A 302 -10.91 6.29 6.37
C ILE A 302 -12.03 5.59 7.16
N PRO A 303 -12.21 4.28 7.06
CA PRO A 303 -13.26 3.54 7.74
C PRO A 303 -13.04 3.53 9.26
N GLU A 304 -14.13 3.51 10.01
CA GLU A 304 -14.09 3.37 11.46
C GLU A 304 -13.29 2.11 11.82
N THR A 305 -12.28 2.31 12.65
CA THR A 305 -11.30 1.28 13.00
C THR A 305 -10.98 1.39 14.48
N TRP A 306 -10.83 0.25 15.13
CA TRP A 306 -10.53 0.11 16.55
C TRP A 306 -9.29 -0.76 16.76
N ILE A 307 -8.56 -0.49 17.83
CA ILE A 307 -7.44 -1.32 18.28
C ILE A 307 -8.01 -2.47 19.11
N LEU A 308 -7.68 -3.71 18.81
CA LEU A 308 -8.02 -4.87 19.65
C LEU A 308 -7.12 -4.89 20.89
N ASP A 309 -7.43 -4.00 21.82
CA ASP A 309 -6.73 -3.81 23.09
C ASP A 309 -7.41 -4.61 24.19
N SER A 310 -6.70 -5.60 24.76
CA SER A 310 -7.24 -6.53 25.77
C SER A 310 -7.17 -6.00 27.21
N ARG A 311 -6.80 -4.73 27.42
CA ARG A 311 -6.83 -4.11 28.76
C ARG A 311 -8.26 -4.03 29.29
N SER A 312 -8.43 -4.32 30.57
CA SER A 312 -9.73 -4.28 31.24
C SER A 312 -10.34 -2.88 31.23
N MET A 313 -11.57 -2.76 30.74
CA MET A 313 -12.37 -1.54 30.86
C MET A 313 -13.11 -1.51 32.21
N PRO A 314 -13.28 -0.32 32.83
CA PRO A 314 -14.12 -0.20 34.01
C PRO A 314 -15.60 -0.43 33.66
N PRO A 315 -16.49 -0.71 34.62
CA PRO A 315 -17.91 -1.01 34.36
C PRO A 315 -18.70 0.09 33.62
N TYR A 316 -18.18 1.32 33.60
CA TYR A 316 -18.75 2.48 32.92
C TYR A 316 -18.02 2.81 31.60
N GLY A 317 -17.00 2.03 31.23
CA GLY A 317 -16.25 2.17 29.99
C GLY A 317 -17.02 1.60 28.80
N VAL A 318 -16.84 2.21 27.64
CA VAL A 318 -17.36 1.74 26.36
C VAL A 318 -16.27 1.88 25.30
N ILE A 319 -16.31 1.05 24.26
CA ILE A 319 -15.48 1.18 23.06
C ILE A 319 -16.12 2.26 22.19
N PRO A 320 -15.51 3.46 22.05
CA PRO A 320 -16.18 4.59 21.43
C PRO A 320 -16.57 4.31 19.97
N GLY A 321 -17.82 4.61 19.62
CA GLY A 321 -18.36 4.44 18.26
C GLY A 321 -18.59 3.00 17.83
N LEU A 322 -18.26 2.00 18.65
CA LEU A 322 -18.58 0.60 18.38
C LEU A 322 -19.91 0.25 19.05
N GLU A 323 -20.93 -0.01 18.24
CA GLU A 323 -22.27 -0.33 18.70
C GLU A 323 -22.77 -1.65 18.11
N LEU A 324 -23.45 -2.45 18.94
CA LEU A 324 -24.20 -3.63 18.51
C LEU A 324 -25.68 -3.37 18.71
N LYS A 325 -26.46 -3.37 17.62
CA LYS A 325 -27.91 -3.10 17.65
C LYS A 325 -28.27 -1.79 18.38
N GLY A 326 -27.44 -0.76 18.23
CA GLY A 326 -27.60 0.55 18.89
C GLY A 326 -27.22 0.58 20.36
N SER A 327 -26.62 -0.48 20.91
CA SER A 327 -26.05 -0.49 22.26
C SER A 327 -24.53 -0.38 22.19
N PRO A 328 -23.88 0.51 22.97
CA PRO A 328 -22.43 0.61 23.03
C PRO A 328 -21.79 -0.69 23.52
N VAL A 329 -20.69 -1.10 22.89
CA VAL A 329 -19.92 -2.28 23.32
C VAL A 329 -19.03 -1.93 24.51
N GLN A 330 -19.04 -2.75 25.55
CA GLN A 330 -18.23 -2.62 26.76
C GLN A 330 -17.14 -3.69 26.87
N ASP A 331 -17.25 -4.79 26.13
CA ASP A 331 -16.25 -5.85 26.11
C ASP A 331 -16.16 -6.48 24.70
N TRP A 332 -14.93 -6.77 24.26
CA TRP A 332 -14.69 -7.51 23.01
C TRP A 332 -15.36 -8.89 22.98
N GLN A 333 -15.61 -9.51 24.14
CA GLN A 333 -16.36 -10.77 24.23
C GLN A 333 -17.76 -10.68 23.62
N GLU A 334 -18.39 -9.50 23.63
CA GLU A 334 -19.70 -9.29 23.01
C GLU A 334 -19.67 -9.53 21.50
N LEU A 335 -18.51 -9.38 20.85
CA LEU A 335 -18.34 -9.63 19.42
C LEU A 335 -18.22 -11.13 19.09
N MET A 336 -17.94 -12.01 20.07
CA MET A 336 -17.71 -13.44 19.81
C MET A 336 -18.98 -14.15 19.31
N GLY A 337 -20.14 -13.77 19.84
CA GLY A 337 -21.43 -14.39 19.56
C GLY A 337 -22.19 -13.81 18.36
N LEU A 338 -21.58 -12.91 17.58
CA LEU A 338 -22.26 -12.25 16.48
C LEU A 338 -22.65 -13.22 15.36
N THR A 339 -23.89 -13.09 14.89
CA THR A 339 -24.35 -13.78 13.69
C THR A 339 -23.60 -13.28 12.45
N GLN A 340 -23.62 -14.07 11.37
CA GLN A 340 -22.93 -13.72 10.13
C GLN A 340 -23.27 -12.31 9.60
N LYS A 341 -24.53 -11.88 9.72
CA LYS A 341 -25.00 -10.56 9.26
C LYS A 341 -24.58 -9.41 10.18
N GLU A 342 -24.25 -9.69 11.43
CA GLU A 342 -23.86 -8.67 12.42
C GLU A 342 -22.35 -8.40 12.40
N ARG A 343 -21.56 -9.28 11.77
CA ARG A 343 -20.09 -9.15 11.66
C ARG A 343 -19.63 -8.64 10.30
N GLU A 344 -20.22 -7.53 9.85
CA GLU A 344 -19.71 -6.73 8.72
C GLU A 344 -18.46 -5.92 9.14
N MET A 345 -17.43 -6.65 9.57
CA MET A 345 -16.18 -6.12 10.08
C MET A 345 -15.00 -6.96 9.58
N VAL A 346 -13.81 -6.38 9.65
CA VAL A 346 -12.56 -7.00 9.22
C VAL A 346 -11.56 -6.95 10.35
N ILE A 347 -10.98 -8.10 10.72
CA ILE A 347 -9.83 -8.16 11.62
C ILE A 347 -8.57 -8.22 10.76
N LYS A 348 -7.59 -7.38 11.08
CA LYS A 348 -6.29 -7.37 10.43
C LYS A 348 -5.18 -7.30 11.49
N PRO A 349 -4.15 -8.15 11.46
CA PRO A 349 -2.94 -7.90 12.22
C PRO A 349 -2.34 -6.57 11.77
N SER A 350 -1.96 -5.73 12.74
CA SER A 350 -1.23 -4.51 12.46
C SER A 350 0.23 -4.82 12.16
N GLY A 351 1.00 -3.81 11.75
CA GLY A 351 2.33 -3.94 11.17
C GLY A 351 3.36 -4.76 11.94
N PHE A 352 4.57 -4.80 11.39
CA PHE A 352 5.70 -5.54 11.96
C PHE A 352 5.44 -7.07 12.11
N SER A 353 4.70 -7.68 11.19
CA SER A 353 4.38 -9.11 11.20
C SER A 353 4.38 -9.71 9.79
N PRO A 354 4.83 -10.96 9.59
CA PRO A 354 4.75 -11.65 8.30
C PRO A 354 3.30 -11.90 7.84
N GLU A 355 2.33 -11.87 8.74
CA GLU A 355 0.90 -12.01 8.41
C GLU A 355 0.26 -10.70 7.96
N SER A 356 0.96 -9.58 8.16
CA SER A 356 0.50 -8.23 7.80
C SER A 356 0.72 -7.89 6.33
N TRP A 357 1.36 -8.78 5.57
CA TRP A 357 1.60 -8.64 4.14
C TRP A 357 0.73 -9.62 3.31
N GLY A 358 0.38 -9.23 2.08
CA GLY A 358 -0.28 -10.12 1.11
C GLY A 358 -1.65 -10.67 1.53
N SER A 359 -2.38 -9.98 2.41
CA SER A 359 -3.71 -10.40 2.91
C SER A 359 -3.77 -11.73 3.68
N ARG A 360 -2.61 -12.26 4.11
CA ARG A 360 -2.47 -13.54 4.81
C ARG A 360 -3.26 -13.55 6.14
N GLY A 361 -3.16 -12.48 6.94
CA GLY A 361 -3.86 -12.34 8.21
C GLY A 361 -5.24 -11.67 8.17
N VAL A 362 -5.76 -11.31 6.98
CA VAL A 362 -7.02 -10.56 6.88
C VAL A 362 -8.22 -11.52 6.98
N VAL A 363 -9.08 -11.27 7.97
CA VAL A 363 -10.32 -12.03 8.22
C VAL A 363 -11.53 -11.11 8.11
N VAL A 364 -12.39 -11.37 7.14
CA VAL A 364 -13.67 -10.67 6.96
C VAL A 364 -14.75 -11.47 7.69
N GLY A 365 -15.37 -10.88 8.72
CA GLY A 365 -16.22 -11.60 9.65
C GLY A 365 -17.37 -12.33 8.97
N HIS A 366 -18.15 -11.64 8.14
CA HIS A 366 -19.31 -12.22 7.45
C HIS A 366 -18.94 -13.26 6.38
N ASP A 367 -17.65 -13.43 6.08
CA ASP A 367 -17.17 -14.39 5.09
C ASP A 367 -16.70 -15.72 5.67
N VAL A 368 -16.49 -15.79 6.99
CA VAL A 368 -16.00 -16.97 7.72
C VAL A 368 -17.06 -17.57 8.65
N SER A 369 -16.81 -18.75 9.22
CA SER A 369 -17.69 -19.36 10.23
C SER A 369 -17.64 -18.59 11.56
N GLY A 370 -18.60 -18.84 12.46
CA GLY A 370 -18.58 -18.26 13.82
C GLY A 370 -17.36 -18.69 14.63
N GLU A 371 -16.94 -19.95 14.48
CA GLU A 371 -15.75 -20.51 15.14
C GLU A 371 -14.48 -19.79 14.68
N VAL A 372 -14.28 -19.63 13.36
CA VAL A 372 -13.11 -18.93 12.81
C VAL A 372 -13.09 -17.46 13.26
N TRP A 373 -14.25 -16.79 13.30
CA TRP A 373 -14.36 -15.44 13.82
C TRP A 373 -13.94 -15.33 15.28
N GLN A 374 -14.48 -16.21 16.14
CA GLN A 374 -14.17 -16.25 17.57
C GLN A 374 -12.68 -16.54 17.81
N GLU A 375 -12.11 -17.52 17.11
CA GLU A 375 -10.68 -17.84 17.19
C GLU A 375 -9.82 -16.66 16.77
N THR A 376 -10.19 -15.96 15.70
CA THR A 376 -9.44 -14.80 15.20
C THR A 376 -9.46 -13.67 16.23
N LEU A 377 -10.63 -13.35 16.81
CA LEU A 377 -10.73 -12.30 17.82
C LEU A 377 -9.96 -12.68 19.09
N THR A 378 -10.06 -13.94 19.52
CA THR A 378 -9.33 -14.46 20.70
C THR A 378 -7.82 -14.34 20.50
N LYS A 379 -7.30 -14.79 19.35
CA LYS A 379 -5.89 -14.65 19.00
C LYS A 379 -5.46 -13.18 18.96
N GLY A 380 -6.25 -12.32 18.31
CA GLY A 380 -5.96 -10.89 18.22
C GLY A 380 -5.83 -10.20 19.59
N LEU A 381 -6.69 -10.56 20.55
CA LEU A 381 -6.67 -10.04 21.92
C LEU A 381 -5.53 -10.64 22.76
N GLN A 382 -5.19 -11.91 22.56
CA GLN A 382 -4.09 -12.59 23.26
C GLN A 382 -2.71 -12.08 22.81
N SER A 383 -2.58 -11.66 21.55
CA SER A 383 -1.33 -11.12 21.01
C SER A 383 -1.05 -9.68 21.44
N PHE A 384 -2.01 -8.97 22.03
CA PHE A 384 -1.80 -7.63 22.56
C PHE A 384 -0.90 -7.66 23.82
N PRO A 385 0.10 -6.76 23.96
CA PRO A 385 0.39 -5.63 23.08
C PRO A 385 1.40 -5.91 21.96
N ASP A 386 2.13 -7.03 22.00
CA ASP A 386 3.30 -7.27 21.17
C ASP A 386 2.99 -7.42 19.67
N GLN A 387 1.86 -8.03 19.31
CA GLN A 387 1.38 -8.10 17.92
C GLN A 387 -0.09 -7.70 17.87
N THR A 388 -0.30 -6.38 17.91
CA THR A 388 -1.65 -5.80 17.99
C THR A 388 -2.42 -5.99 16.69
N SER A 389 -3.70 -6.35 16.79
CA SER A 389 -4.63 -6.40 15.67
C SER A 389 -5.60 -5.21 15.69
N ILE A 390 -6.16 -4.87 14.53
CA ILE A 390 -7.24 -3.90 14.40
C ILE A 390 -8.55 -4.61 14.03
N LEU A 391 -9.65 -4.02 14.49
CA LEU A 391 -10.99 -4.29 14.00
C LEU A 391 -11.41 -3.10 13.13
N GLN A 392 -11.85 -3.33 11.91
CA GLN A 392 -12.24 -2.29 10.97
C GLN A 392 -13.65 -2.56 10.45
N LYS A 393 -14.46 -1.52 10.33
CA LYS A 393 -15.77 -1.61 9.69
C LYS A 393 -15.61 -2.01 8.23
N PHE A 394 -16.41 -2.98 7.77
CA PHE A 394 -16.38 -3.41 6.38
C PHE A 394 -17.22 -2.46 5.51
N TYR A 395 -16.64 -2.01 4.40
CA TYR A 395 -17.35 -1.24 3.37
C TYR A 395 -17.57 -2.11 2.14
N LYS A 396 -18.83 -2.22 1.73
CA LYS A 396 -19.21 -3.03 0.57
C LYS A 396 -18.88 -2.28 -0.73
N GLY A 397 -18.04 -2.90 -1.55
CA GLY A 397 -17.75 -2.42 -2.89
C GLY A 397 -18.99 -2.45 -3.80
N LYS A 398 -19.16 -1.39 -4.59
CA LYS A 398 -20.16 -1.29 -5.66
C LYS A 398 -19.94 -2.38 -6.69
N ARG A 399 -21.04 -2.87 -7.26
CA ARG A 399 -21.00 -3.86 -8.34
C ARG A 399 -20.86 -3.17 -9.69
N VAL A 400 -19.86 -3.58 -10.46
CA VAL A 400 -19.56 -3.04 -11.79
C VAL A 400 -19.38 -4.20 -12.77
N PRO A 401 -20.06 -4.19 -13.93
CA PRO A 401 -19.79 -5.16 -14.99
C PRO A 401 -18.40 -4.92 -15.59
N VAL A 402 -17.68 -6.00 -15.90
CA VAL A 402 -16.42 -5.94 -16.63
C VAL A 402 -16.37 -7.04 -17.67
N SER A 403 -15.91 -6.69 -18.88
CA SER A 403 -15.67 -7.66 -19.95
C SER A 403 -14.21 -8.11 -19.95
N TYR A 404 -13.99 -9.40 -20.18
CA TYR A 404 -12.65 -10.00 -20.23
C TYR A 404 -12.58 -11.13 -21.25
N LEU A 405 -11.38 -11.45 -21.73
CA LEU A 405 -11.13 -12.62 -22.56
C LEU A 405 -11.12 -13.87 -21.68
N ASP A 406 -12.11 -14.76 -21.87
CA ASP A 406 -12.08 -16.08 -21.24
C ASP A 406 -11.13 -17.00 -22.01
N GLN A 407 -10.09 -17.48 -21.33
CA GLN A 407 -9.03 -18.28 -21.95
C GLN A 407 -9.52 -19.68 -22.40
N ASN A 408 -10.58 -20.21 -21.78
CA ASN A 408 -11.09 -21.54 -22.12
C ASN A 408 -11.88 -21.52 -23.44
N SER A 409 -12.74 -20.51 -23.61
CA SER A 409 -13.59 -20.37 -24.79
C SER A 409 -12.97 -19.54 -25.90
N GLY A 410 -11.93 -18.74 -25.60
CA GLY A 410 -11.31 -17.78 -26.52
C GLY A 410 -12.23 -16.63 -26.91
N LYS A 411 -13.24 -16.33 -26.09
CA LYS A 411 -14.27 -15.33 -26.36
C LYS A 411 -14.33 -14.28 -25.26
N MET A 412 -14.88 -13.12 -25.59
CA MET A 412 -15.24 -12.12 -24.60
C MET A 412 -16.41 -12.59 -23.73
N GLU A 413 -16.21 -12.57 -22.42
CA GLU A 413 -17.23 -12.79 -21.40
C GLU A 413 -17.40 -11.54 -20.52
N THR A 414 -18.52 -11.48 -19.79
CA THR A 414 -18.78 -10.40 -18.82
C THR A 414 -19.06 -10.98 -17.45
N MET A 415 -18.49 -10.38 -16.40
CA MET A 415 -18.80 -10.70 -15.01
C MET A 415 -19.18 -9.47 -14.20
N GLN A 416 -19.92 -9.68 -13.11
CA GLN A 416 -20.11 -8.66 -12.08
C GLN A 416 -18.91 -8.69 -11.12
N SER A 417 -18.34 -7.51 -10.88
CA SER A 417 -17.12 -7.36 -10.11
C SER A 417 -17.23 -6.29 -9.03
N ARG A 418 -16.30 -6.29 -8.08
CA ARG A 418 -16.03 -5.17 -7.16
C ARG A 418 -14.68 -4.57 -7.51
N VAL A 419 -14.60 -3.25 -7.46
CA VAL A 419 -13.42 -2.50 -7.92
C VAL A 419 -12.61 -2.02 -6.73
N ARG A 420 -11.31 -2.34 -6.76
CA ARG A 420 -10.28 -1.67 -5.96
C ARG A 420 -9.41 -0.83 -6.87
N LEU A 421 -9.30 0.45 -6.56
CA LEU A 421 -8.43 1.41 -7.23
C LEU A 421 -7.18 1.63 -6.39
N THR A 422 -6.04 1.59 -7.05
CA THR A 422 -4.72 1.72 -6.41
C THR A 422 -3.97 2.87 -7.09
N PRO A 423 -4.20 4.13 -6.67
CA PRO A 423 -3.45 5.27 -7.18
C PRO A 423 -2.02 5.30 -6.62
N TYR A 424 -1.07 5.67 -7.47
CA TYR A 424 0.34 5.81 -7.11
C TYR A 424 0.73 7.29 -7.08
N TYR A 425 1.09 7.80 -5.91
CA TYR A 425 1.52 9.19 -5.73
C TYR A 425 3.01 9.27 -5.44
N PHE A 426 3.78 9.90 -6.33
CA PHE A 426 5.18 10.18 -6.09
C PHE A 426 5.35 11.55 -5.44
N VAL A 427 6.20 11.63 -4.43
CA VAL A 427 6.52 12.89 -3.75
C VAL A 427 7.79 13.47 -4.37
N VAL A 428 7.64 14.58 -5.08
CA VAL A 428 8.74 15.34 -5.70
C VAL A 428 8.74 16.73 -5.05
N GLU A 429 9.86 17.13 -4.46
CA GLU A 429 10.01 18.44 -3.80
C GLU A 429 8.92 18.75 -2.76
N ASN A 430 8.47 17.72 -2.02
CA ASN A 430 7.36 17.77 -1.06
C ASN A 430 5.97 18.02 -1.66
N THR A 431 5.79 17.78 -2.96
CA THR A 431 4.49 17.82 -3.65
C THR A 431 4.17 16.44 -4.20
N THR A 432 2.90 16.03 -4.12
CA THR A 432 2.44 14.74 -4.65
C THR A 432 2.03 14.85 -6.11
N HIS A 433 2.45 13.88 -6.92
CA HIS A 433 2.05 13.73 -8.32
C HIS A 433 1.37 12.39 -8.54
N LEU A 434 0.15 12.40 -9.09
CA LEU A 434 -0.60 11.20 -9.43
C LEU A 434 0.00 10.57 -10.71
N ALA A 435 0.72 9.47 -10.55
CA ALA A 435 1.47 8.85 -11.64
C ALA A 435 0.67 7.83 -12.45
N GLY A 436 -0.40 7.30 -11.88
CA GLY A 436 -1.23 6.26 -12.48
C GLY A 436 -2.15 5.64 -11.44
N ILE A 437 -3.17 4.94 -11.91
CA ILE A 437 -4.11 4.18 -11.07
C ILE A 437 -4.29 2.80 -11.66
N LEU A 438 -4.08 1.77 -10.84
CA LEU A 438 -4.42 0.39 -11.18
C LEU A 438 -5.83 0.07 -10.69
N ALA A 439 -6.68 -0.40 -11.60
CA ALA A 439 -7.95 -1.01 -11.24
C ALA A 439 -7.78 -2.53 -11.13
N THR A 440 -8.17 -3.09 -9.98
CA THR A 440 -8.31 -4.53 -9.77
C THR A 440 -9.80 -4.85 -9.60
N LEU A 441 -10.37 -5.55 -10.56
CA LEU A 441 -11.78 -5.94 -10.58
C LEU A 441 -11.89 -7.43 -10.23
N CYS A 442 -12.34 -7.72 -9.02
CA CYS A 442 -12.50 -9.10 -8.55
C CYS A 442 -13.95 -9.57 -8.73
N PRO A 443 -14.18 -10.84 -9.12
CA PRO A 443 -15.53 -11.39 -9.24
C PRO A 443 -16.32 -11.22 -7.95
N GLN A 444 -17.61 -10.89 -8.05
CA GLN A 444 -18.45 -10.58 -6.88
C GLN A 444 -18.60 -11.73 -5.87
N ASP A 445 -18.44 -12.96 -6.34
CA ASP A 445 -18.53 -14.21 -5.60
C ASP A 445 -17.20 -14.57 -4.90
N LYS A 446 -16.09 -13.93 -5.32
CA LYS A 446 -14.82 -13.98 -4.61
C LYS A 446 -14.80 -12.94 -3.49
N LYS A 447 -14.35 -13.40 -2.33
CA LYS A 447 -14.50 -12.70 -1.05
C LYS A 447 -13.31 -11.80 -0.69
N LYS A 448 -12.10 -12.12 -1.19
CA LYS A 448 -10.88 -11.30 -1.05
C LYS A 448 -10.54 -10.62 -2.38
N ILE A 449 -10.12 -9.36 -2.33
CA ILE A 449 -9.73 -8.54 -3.50
C ILE A 449 -8.21 -8.36 -3.50
N HIS A 450 -7.47 -9.40 -3.88
CA HIS A 450 -6.04 -9.33 -4.15
C HIS A 450 -5.75 -10.05 -5.47
N GLY A 451 -4.65 -9.69 -6.15
CA GLY A 451 -4.23 -10.22 -7.45
C GLY A 451 -4.46 -11.73 -7.56
N MET A 452 -5.53 -12.08 -8.25
CA MET A 452 -6.02 -13.44 -8.43
C MET A 452 -6.08 -13.71 -9.93
N THR A 453 -5.88 -14.97 -10.31
CA THR A 453 -6.12 -15.46 -11.67
C THR A 453 -7.51 -15.09 -12.20
N ASP A 454 -8.50 -15.01 -11.32
CA ASP A 454 -9.88 -14.64 -11.64
C ASP A 454 -10.14 -13.12 -11.70
N ALA A 455 -9.19 -12.28 -11.27
CA ALA A 455 -9.34 -10.82 -11.30
C ALA A 455 -9.07 -10.27 -12.70
N VAL A 456 -9.61 -9.09 -13.00
CA VAL A 456 -9.23 -8.32 -14.18
C VAL A 456 -8.42 -7.11 -13.72
N MET A 457 -7.20 -6.97 -14.24
CA MET A 457 -6.29 -5.87 -13.89
C MET A 457 -6.03 -5.01 -15.11
N MET A 458 -6.27 -3.72 -14.99
CA MET A 458 -6.18 -2.74 -16.08
C MET A 458 -5.83 -1.35 -15.52
N PRO A 459 -5.21 -0.46 -16.32
CA PRO A 459 -4.99 0.91 -15.89
C PRO A 459 -6.30 1.69 -15.93
N CYS A 460 -6.36 2.83 -15.24
CA CYS A 460 -7.49 3.75 -15.36
C CYS A 460 -7.28 4.79 -16.46
N ALA A 461 -8.38 5.19 -17.10
CA ALA A 461 -8.41 6.21 -18.14
C ALA A 461 -9.64 7.11 -18.02
N ILE A 462 -9.60 8.25 -18.69
CA ILE A 462 -10.74 9.12 -18.94
C ILE A 462 -11.06 9.11 -20.44
N LYS A 463 -12.35 9.00 -20.79
CA LYS A 463 -12.78 9.12 -22.19
C LYS A 463 -12.55 10.56 -22.67
N LYS A 464 -12.08 10.72 -23.91
CA LYS A 464 -11.91 12.05 -24.51
C LYS A 464 -13.21 12.60 -25.06
#